data_AF-A0A2N2MHM4-F1
#
_entry.id   AF-A0A2N2MHM4-F1
#
_cell.length_a   1.000
_cell.length_b   1.000
_cell.length_c   1.000
_cell.angle_alpha   90.00
_cell.angle_beta   90.00
_cell.angle_gamma   90.00
#
_symmetry.space_group_name_H-M   'P 1'
#
loop_
_entity.id
_entity.type
_entity.pdbx_description
1 polymer ?
#
loop_
_entity_poly.entity_id
_entity_poly.type
_entity_poly.pdbx_seq_one_letter_code
_entity_poly.pdbx_strand_id
1 'polypeptide(L)'
;MKTEKNSADANTAISQLFDGNSFADSQNAKSIFNRLTTTYPDQMKELLPWLIPALSVAADPDRSLVHFERLVDTFSGSLFADLQENPRLVEILVTLFSASPFLTEILLGTPDAIRLVAQRSLLTERKTVDQFHSEGMAAWQSRNDYLERLDALRRYQRRELLRIGVSDFLDLFDLRAVFSQLSRMAIGMTRACLALAAEETGVSASNFTVLAMGKLGARELNYSSDIDLLFIAKQASENYLKLAKSLIDIISKSTGDGFLYRVDMRLRPWGHDGPLVTTLEGYLRYYKQSALLWEKQAFLKARPIAGNLAFGEELRRDVEPLLFSIPADEVRAGIFSMKQRTEEFLLEKGRKWGEVKLGAGSIRDVEFVVQSLQLTHSSIRTRSTLKAIPQLRDAKLITPEEARILTDGYIFLRTIEHYLQITDYQQTYTLPSDVHSLALLARRLGFEGHGAGERFIQAYEKQSQALRTIFLKYVGNQAVEPVVVSPEIA
;
A
#
# COMPACT_ATOMS: atom_id res chain seq x y z
N MET A 1 -17.41 -27.33 40.66
CA MET A 1 -16.70 -26.18 41.28
C MET A 1 -15.84 -25.34 40.32
N LYS A 2 -14.71 -25.79 39.72
CA LYS A 2 -13.96 -24.95 38.74
C LYS A 2 -14.74 -24.72 37.43
N THR A 3 -15.48 -25.72 36.98
CA THR A 3 -16.29 -25.69 35.74
C THR A 3 -17.56 -24.85 35.84
N GLU A 4 -18.17 -24.75 37.02
CA GLU A 4 -19.38 -23.93 37.27
C GLU A 4 -19.03 -22.45 37.47
N LYS A 5 -17.86 -22.15 38.04
CA LYS A 5 -17.38 -20.77 38.20
C LYS A 5 -17.03 -20.16 36.84
N ASN A 6 -16.34 -20.91 35.97
CA ASN A 6 -16.06 -20.49 34.59
C ASN A 6 -17.33 -20.29 33.73
N SER A 7 -18.41 -21.04 33.96
CA SER A 7 -19.66 -20.86 33.19
C SER A 7 -20.48 -19.64 33.63
N ALA A 8 -20.46 -19.32 34.94
CA ALA A 8 -21.11 -18.11 35.45
C ALA A 8 -20.38 -16.85 34.95
N ASP A 9 -19.04 -16.85 34.99
CA ASP A 9 -18.21 -15.74 34.52
C ASP A 9 -18.35 -15.52 32.99
N ALA A 10 -18.45 -16.60 32.20
CA ALA A 10 -18.67 -16.51 30.75
C ALA A 10 -20.05 -15.91 30.40
N ASN A 11 -21.13 -16.32 31.08
CA ASN A 11 -22.46 -15.77 30.83
C ASN A 11 -22.55 -14.29 31.22
N THR A 12 -21.88 -13.88 32.30
CA THR A 12 -21.78 -12.46 32.68
C THR A 12 -20.97 -11.66 31.66
N ALA A 13 -19.85 -12.18 31.16
CA ALA A 13 -19.05 -11.52 30.13
C ALA A 13 -19.80 -11.39 28.79
N ILE A 14 -20.57 -12.40 28.40
CA ILE A 14 -21.45 -12.34 27.22
C ILE A 14 -22.50 -11.25 27.39
N SER A 15 -23.17 -11.18 28.54
CA SER A 15 -24.15 -10.12 28.81
C SER A 15 -23.50 -8.74 28.71
N GLN A 16 -22.35 -8.53 29.37
CA GLN A 16 -21.62 -7.27 29.33
C GLN A 16 -21.20 -6.85 27.92
N LEU A 17 -20.80 -7.79 27.07
CA LEU A 17 -20.44 -7.51 25.67
C LEU A 17 -21.65 -6.98 24.88
N PHE A 18 -22.84 -7.56 25.09
CA PHE A 18 -24.07 -7.15 24.41
C PHE A 18 -24.73 -5.92 25.04
N ASP A 19 -24.57 -5.72 26.35
CA ASP A 19 -25.13 -4.60 27.09
C ASP A 19 -24.26 -3.33 26.95
N GLY A 20 -22.97 -3.49 26.64
CA GLY A 20 -22.02 -2.40 26.45
C GLY A 20 -22.12 -1.63 25.13
N ASN A 21 -23.17 -1.85 24.32
CA ASN A 21 -23.34 -1.26 22.98
C ASN A 21 -22.11 -1.45 22.05
N SER A 22 -21.38 -2.55 22.22
CA SER A 22 -20.20 -2.82 21.38
C SER A 22 -20.59 -3.17 19.94
N PHE A 23 -21.73 -3.82 19.75
CA PHE A 23 -22.28 -4.19 18.44
C PHE A 23 -23.28 -3.15 17.94
N ALA A 24 -23.20 -2.82 16.65
CA ALA A 24 -24.21 -2.02 15.96
C ALA A 24 -25.51 -2.82 15.74
N ASP A 25 -25.40 -4.11 15.47
CA ASP A 25 -26.52 -5.05 15.33
C ASP A 25 -26.43 -6.18 16.38
N SER A 26 -26.79 -5.82 17.62
CA SER A 26 -26.81 -6.76 18.74
C SER A 26 -27.73 -7.97 18.54
N GLN A 27 -28.76 -7.89 17.68
CA GLN A 27 -29.66 -9.01 17.42
C GLN A 27 -28.98 -10.06 16.54
N ASN A 28 -28.37 -9.63 15.44
CA ASN A 28 -27.62 -10.53 14.56
C ASN A 28 -26.42 -11.13 15.29
N ALA A 29 -25.69 -10.33 16.06
CA ALA A 29 -24.54 -10.81 16.83
C ALA A 29 -24.94 -11.90 17.85
N LYS A 30 -26.06 -11.73 18.58
CA LYS A 30 -26.62 -12.79 19.46
C LYS A 30 -26.99 -14.06 18.68
N SER A 31 -27.56 -13.91 17.48
CA SER A 31 -27.92 -15.03 16.62
C SER A 31 -26.70 -15.85 16.19
N ILE A 32 -25.61 -15.20 15.77
CA ILE A 32 -24.34 -15.86 15.40
C ILE A 32 -23.75 -16.58 16.62
N PHE A 33 -23.66 -15.90 17.77
CA PHE A 33 -23.14 -16.52 19.00
C PHE A 33 -23.94 -17.76 19.41
N ASN A 34 -25.28 -17.72 19.32
CA ASN A 34 -26.13 -18.86 19.63
C ASN A 34 -25.90 -20.03 18.67
N ARG A 35 -25.74 -19.77 17.37
CA ARG A 35 -25.42 -20.84 16.39
C ARG A 35 -24.08 -21.48 16.69
N LEU A 36 -23.04 -20.68 16.93
CA LEU A 36 -21.70 -21.19 17.25
C LEU A 36 -21.68 -22.00 18.54
N THR A 37 -22.31 -21.51 19.62
CA THR A 37 -22.34 -22.21 20.91
C THR A 37 -23.25 -23.43 20.92
N THR A 38 -24.28 -23.47 20.07
CA THR A 38 -25.12 -24.67 19.90
C THR A 38 -24.41 -25.74 19.08
N THR A 39 -23.66 -25.34 18.04
CA THR A 39 -22.99 -26.28 17.14
C THR A 39 -21.68 -26.82 17.73
N TYR A 40 -20.94 -25.99 18.44
CA TYR A 40 -19.62 -26.30 19.02
C TYR A 40 -19.54 -25.91 20.51
N PRO A 41 -20.36 -26.51 21.39
CA PRO A 41 -20.53 -26.05 22.77
C PRO A 41 -19.25 -26.10 23.60
N ASP A 42 -18.49 -27.20 23.54
CA ASP A 42 -17.28 -27.37 24.34
C ASP A 42 -16.14 -26.50 23.81
N GLN A 43 -15.94 -26.46 22.49
CA GLN A 43 -14.90 -25.66 21.87
C GLN A 43 -15.14 -24.17 22.08
N MET A 44 -16.38 -23.70 21.88
CA MET A 44 -16.71 -22.29 22.11
C MET A 44 -16.55 -21.92 23.58
N LYS A 45 -16.94 -22.79 24.53
CA LYS A 45 -16.74 -22.54 25.96
C LYS A 45 -15.28 -22.26 26.31
N GLU A 46 -14.35 -22.94 25.65
CA GLU A 46 -12.91 -22.72 25.86
C GLU A 46 -12.37 -21.48 25.14
N LEU A 47 -12.97 -21.07 24.02
CA LEU A 47 -12.55 -19.90 23.26
C LEU A 47 -13.15 -18.57 23.73
N LEU A 48 -14.33 -18.59 24.36
CA LEU A 48 -15.03 -17.38 24.83
C LEU A 48 -14.16 -16.43 25.68
N PRO A 49 -13.30 -16.90 26.61
CA PRO A 49 -12.42 -16.02 27.39
C PRO A 49 -11.46 -15.16 26.55
N TRP A 50 -11.17 -15.57 25.32
CA TRP A 50 -10.27 -14.86 24.40
C TRP A 50 -11.06 -14.10 23.33
N LEU A 51 -12.14 -14.70 22.82
CA LEU A 51 -12.97 -14.10 21.78
C LEU A 51 -13.73 -12.86 22.27
N ILE A 52 -14.26 -12.88 23.50
CA ILE A 52 -15.03 -11.74 24.03
C ILE A 52 -14.14 -10.49 24.20
N PRO A 53 -12.96 -10.55 24.86
CA PRO A 53 -12.08 -9.39 24.94
C PRO A 53 -11.59 -8.92 23.56
N ALA A 54 -11.29 -9.83 22.63
CA ALA A 54 -10.86 -9.44 21.29
C ALA A 54 -11.97 -8.67 20.54
N LEU A 55 -13.23 -9.12 20.65
CA LEU A 55 -14.36 -8.44 20.03
C LEU A 55 -14.66 -7.08 20.69
N SER A 56 -14.50 -6.94 22.01
CA SER A 56 -14.84 -5.69 22.70
C SER A 56 -13.93 -4.50 22.30
N VAL A 57 -12.71 -4.78 21.85
CA VAL A 57 -11.75 -3.77 21.38
C VAL A 57 -11.66 -3.69 19.86
N ALA A 58 -12.35 -4.55 19.11
CA ALA A 58 -12.35 -4.54 17.66
C ALA A 58 -12.93 -3.21 17.13
N ALA A 59 -12.38 -2.71 16.02
CA ALA A 59 -12.92 -1.51 15.38
C ALA A 59 -14.37 -1.73 14.89
N ASP A 60 -14.65 -2.94 14.40
CA ASP A 60 -15.91 -3.43 13.83
C ASP A 60 -16.18 -4.86 14.34
N PRO A 61 -16.79 -5.02 15.52
CA PRO A 61 -17.05 -6.33 16.13
C PRO A 61 -18.13 -7.13 15.39
N ASP A 62 -19.15 -6.47 14.83
CA ASP A 62 -20.20 -7.10 14.03
C ASP A 62 -19.60 -7.89 12.86
N ARG A 63 -18.75 -7.22 12.06
CA ARG A 63 -18.04 -7.85 10.94
C ARG A 63 -17.10 -8.96 11.40
N SER A 64 -16.39 -8.72 12.50
CA SER A 64 -15.43 -9.68 13.04
C SER A 64 -16.10 -10.99 13.42
N LEU A 65 -17.29 -10.91 14.04
CA LEU A 65 -18.05 -12.09 14.44
C LEU A 65 -18.61 -12.86 13.24
N VAL A 66 -19.12 -12.16 12.20
CA VAL A 66 -19.57 -12.79 10.95
C VAL A 66 -18.42 -13.56 10.28
N HIS A 67 -17.23 -12.95 10.19
CA HIS A 67 -16.08 -13.62 9.60
C HIS A 67 -15.53 -14.76 10.46
N PHE A 68 -15.64 -14.66 11.79
CA PHE A 68 -15.29 -15.75 12.69
C PHE A 68 -16.19 -16.97 12.47
N GLU A 69 -17.50 -16.79 12.29
CA GLU A 69 -18.41 -17.89 11.94
C GLU A 69 -17.99 -18.55 10.61
N ARG A 70 -17.74 -17.73 9.57
CA ARG A 70 -17.27 -18.23 8.27
C ARG A 70 -15.94 -18.98 8.35
N LEU A 71 -15.03 -18.54 9.23
CA LEU A 71 -13.77 -19.23 9.48
C LEU A 71 -13.99 -20.63 10.05
N VAL A 72 -14.86 -20.73 11.06
CA VAL A 72 -15.23 -21.99 11.69
C VAL A 72 -15.83 -22.94 10.66
N ASP A 73 -16.75 -22.47 9.82
CA ASP A 73 -17.36 -23.28 8.76
C ASP A 73 -16.33 -23.76 7.72
N THR A 74 -15.34 -22.92 7.40
CA THR A 74 -14.33 -23.21 6.38
C THR A 74 -13.26 -24.21 6.87
N PHE A 75 -12.79 -24.09 8.10
CA PHE A 75 -11.64 -24.85 8.62
C PHE A 75 -11.97 -25.87 9.72
N SER A 76 -13.25 -26.05 10.07
CA SER A 76 -13.89 -26.84 11.15
C SER A 76 -13.16 -28.05 11.78
N GLY A 77 -12.20 -28.70 11.11
CA GLY A 77 -11.39 -29.80 11.63
C GLY A 77 -10.33 -29.41 12.67
N SER A 78 -9.19 -28.85 12.24
CA SER A 78 -8.05 -28.55 13.14
C SER A 78 -8.12 -27.17 13.80
N LEU A 79 -8.99 -26.29 13.29
CA LEU A 79 -9.03 -24.88 13.70
C LEU A 79 -9.18 -24.71 15.21
N PHE A 80 -10.10 -25.43 15.84
CA PHE A 80 -10.34 -25.29 17.27
C PHE A 80 -9.12 -25.69 18.11
N ALA A 81 -8.40 -26.74 17.70
CA ALA A 81 -7.15 -27.13 18.35
C ALA A 81 -6.07 -26.04 18.16
N ASP A 82 -5.93 -25.51 16.94
CA ASP A 82 -4.99 -24.41 16.66
C ASP A 82 -5.28 -23.16 17.52
N LEU A 83 -6.56 -22.81 17.69
CA LEU A 83 -6.99 -21.66 18.51
C LEU A 83 -6.81 -21.92 20.03
N GLN A 84 -7.02 -23.15 20.49
CA GLN A 84 -6.80 -23.53 21.89
C GLN A 84 -5.31 -23.55 22.25
N GLU A 85 -4.46 -24.09 21.38
CA GLU A 85 -3.01 -24.13 21.56
C GLU A 85 -2.38 -22.74 21.51
N ASN A 86 -2.95 -21.84 20.72
CA ASN A 86 -2.46 -20.47 20.56
C ASN A 86 -3.59 -19.44 20.68
N PRO A 87 -4.01 -19.07 21.91
CA PRO A 87 -5.11 -18.12 22.11
C PRO A 87 -4.88 -16.74 21.47
N ARG A 88 -3.62 -16.33 21.28
CA ARG A 88 -3.26 -15.09 20.57
C ARG A 88 -3.74 -15.10 19.12
N LEU A 89 -3.90 -16.26 18.51
CA LEU A 89 -4.45 -16.40 17.17
C LEU A 89 -5.87 -15.82 17.08
N VAL A 90 -6.68 -15.91 18.16
CA VAL A 90 -8.02 -15.31 18.22
C VAL A 90 -7.93 -13.79 18.04
N GLU A 91 -7.03 -13.13 18.78
CA GLU A 91 -6.81 -11.69 18.67
C GLU A 91 -6.37 -11.30 17.25
N ILE A 92 -5.42 -12.04 16.68
CA ILE A 92 -4.92 -11.81 15.30
C ILE A 92 -6.06 -11.88 14.29
N LEU A 93 -6.89 -12.91 14.38
CA LEU A 93 -8.00 -13.13 13.46
C LEU A 93 -9.08 -12.05 13.61
N VAL A 94 -9.45 -11.69 14.84
CA VAL A 94 -10.43 -10.62 15.09
C VAL A 94 -9.92 -9.28 14.57
N THR A 95 -8.65 -8.93 14.82
CA THR A 95 -8.04 -7.71 14.26
C THR A 95 -8.10 -7.71 12.73
N LEU A 96 -7.74 -8.83 12.09
CA LEU A 96 -7.80 -8.98 10.63
C LEU A 96 -9.22 -8.81 10.09
N PHE A 97 -10.20 -9.50 10.69
CA PHE A 97 -11.59 -9.47 10.26
C PHE A 97 -12.22 -8.09 10.43
N SER A 98 -11.82 -7.38 11.46
CA SER A 98 -12.25 -6.00 11.70
C SER A 98 -11.64 -5.01 10.70
N ALA A 99 -10.38 -5.24 10.32
CA ALA A 99 -9.60 -4.30 9.52
C ALA A 99 -9.82 -4.45 8.01
N SER A 100 -9.94 -5.67 7.49
CA SER A 100 -9.98 -5.91 6.03
C SER A 100 -10.81 -7.13 5.63
N PRO A 101 -12.03 -6.92 5.10
CA PRO A 101 -12.76 -7.95 4.35
C PRO A 101 -11.91 -8.56 3.24
N PHE A 102 -11.15 -7.75 2.52
CA PHE A 102 -10.31 -8.21 1.41
C PHE A 102 -9.30 -9.28 1.85
N LEU A 103 -8.52 -9.02 2.90
CA LEU A 103 -7.56 -10.00 3.41
C LEU A 103 -8.26 -11.17 4.09
N THR A 104 -9.45 -10.97 4.63
CA THR A 104 -10.27 -12.05 5.18
C THR A 104 -10.67 -13.06 4.11
N GLU A 105 -11.12 -12.59 2.94
CA GLU A 105 -11.41 -13.49 1.81
C GLU A 105 -10.16 -14.24 1.33
N ILE A 106 -8.99 -13.58 1.32
CA ILE A 106 -7.73 -14.25 1.01
C ILE A 106 -7.43 -15.35 2.04
N LEU A 107 -7.62 -15.07 3.33
CA LEU A 107 -7.39 -16.04 4.40
C LEU A 107 -8.30 -17.26 4.22
N LEU A 108 -9.60 -17.04 4.00
CA LEU A 108 -10.57 -18.12 3.81
C LEU A 108 -10.28 -18.96 2.55
N GLY A 109 -9.74 -18.33 1.49
CA GLY A 109 -9.35 -19.02 0.26
C GLY A 109 -7.96 -19.65 0.27
N THR A 110 -7.15 -19.47 1.32
CA THR A 110 -5.75 -19.93 1.36
C THR A 110 -5.60 -21.15 2.28
N PRO A 111 -5.23 -22.34 1.74
CA PRO A 111 -5.22 -23.58 2.51
C PRO A 111 -4.33 -23.59 3.75
N ASP A 112 -3.18 -22.90 3.72
CA ASP A 112 -2.23 -22.84 4.84
C ASP A 112 -2.28 -21.52 5.62
N ALA A 113 -3.36 -20.75 5.47
CA ALA A 113 -3.47 -19.41 6.05
C ALA A 113 -3.36 -19.40 7.57
N ILE A 114 -4.04 -20.33 8.24
CA ILE A 114 -4.00 -20.47 9.71
C ILE A 114 -2.56 -20.68 10.19
N ARG A 115 -1.83 -21.60 9.56
CA ARG A 115 -0.41 -21.84 9.87
C ARG A 115 0.44 -20.59 9.63
N LEU A 116 0.21 -19.90 8.51
CA LEU A 116 0.92 -18.67 8.15
C LEU A 116 0.75 -17.58 9.21
N VAL A 117 -0.48 -17.36 9.70
CA VAL A 117 -0.76 -16.32 10.71
C VAL A 117 -0.38 -16.75 12.13
N ALA A 118 -0.45 -18.05 12.44
CA ALA A 118 -0.11 -18.59 13.76
C ALA A 118 1.41 -18.61 14.01
N GLN A 119 2.22 -18.85 12.97
CA GLN A 119 3.67 -18.96 13.11
C GLN A 119 4.36 -17.61 12.90
N ARG A 120 4.79 -16.99 14.01
CA ARG A 120 5.45 -15.67 14.00
C ARG A 120 6.65 -15.58 13.04
N SER A 121 7.44 -16.64 12.92
CA SER A 121 8.60 -16.69 12.00
C SER A 121 8.19 -16.58 10.53
N LEU A 122 7.11 -17.26 10.14
CA LEU A 122 6.55 -17.16 8.79
C LEU A 122 5.90 -15.79 8.57
N LEU A 123 5.10 -15.34 9.55
CA LEU A 123 4.37 -14.08 9.45
C LEU A 123 5.31 -12.89 9.25
N THR A 124 6.35 -12.79 10.08
CA THR A 124 7.25 -11.62 10.11
C THR A 124 8.43 -11.69 9.14
N GLU A 125 8.47 -12.70 8.26
CA GLU A 125 9.58 -12.88 7.33
C GLU A 125 9.75 -11.65 6.40
N ARG A 126 10.95 -11.06 6.35
CA ARG A 126 11.23 -9.95 5.43
C ARG A 126 11.91 -10.48 4.17
N LYS A 127 11.10 -10.80 3.17
CA LYS A 127 11.59 -11.34 1.90
C LYS A 127 12.38 -10.32 1.09
N THR A 128 13.38 -10.83 0.37
CA THR A 128 14.15 -10.11 -0.63
C THR A 128 13.44 -10.16 -1.99
N VAL A 129 13.88 -9.31 -2.93
CA VAL A 129 13.37 -9.37 -4.32
C VAL A 129 13.63 -10.74 -4.95
N ASP A 130 14.79 -11.34 -4.65
CA ASP A 130 15.19 -12.60 -5.27
C ASP A 130 14.38 -13.77 -4.71
N GLN A 131 14.01 -13.76 -3.42
CA GLN A 131 13.05 -14.71 -2.85
C GLN A 131 11.67 -14.61 -3.52
N PHE A 132 11.10 -13.40 -3.62
CA PHE A 132 9.81 -13.20 -4.32
C PHE A 132 9.87 -13.66 -5.78
N HIS A 133 10.99 -13.40 -6.45
CA HIS A 133 11.22 -13.86 -7.82
C HIS A 133 11.28 -15.39 -7.90
N SER A 134 12.11 -16.05 -7.08
CA SER A 134 12.28 -17.50 -7.12
C SER A 134 11.01 -18.25 -6.74
N GLU A 135 10.28 -17.79 -5.73
CA GLU A 135 9.02 -18.40 -5.32
C GLU A 135 7.91 -18.16 -6.34
N GLY A 136 7.86 -16.96 -6.94
CA GLY A 136 6.97 -16.67 -8.06
C GLY A 136 7.25 -17.56 -9.27
N MET A 137 8.52 -17.79 -9.60
CA MET A 137 8.91 -18.77 -10.65
C MET A 137 8.43 -20.18 -10.31
N ALA A 138 8.70 -20.65 -9.09
CA ALA A 138 8.30 -21.98 -8.64
C ALA A 138 6.77 -22.19 -8.70
N ALA A 139 5.99 -21.12 -8.48
CA ALA A 139 4.52 -21.19 -8.52
C ALA A 139 3.98 -21.60 -9.90
N TRP A 140 4.55 -21.06 -10.99
CA TRP A 140 4.04 -21.29 -12.34
C TRP A 140 4.82 -22.35 -13.14
N GLN A 141 6.11 -22.56 -12.86
CA GLN A 141 6.97 -23.48 -13.65
C GLN A 141 6.45 -24.92 -13.70
N SER A 142 5.80 -25.38 -12.64
CA SER A 142 5.22 -26.73 -12.57
C SER A 142 3.86 -26.88 -13.27
N ARG A 143 3.33 -25.79 -13.84
CA ARG A 143 2.00 -25.74 -14.46
C ARG A 143 2.14 -25.79 -15.98
N ASN A 144 1.28 -26.57 -16.63
CA ASN A 144 1.28 -26.71 -18.09
C ASN A 144 0.28 -25.78 -18.77
N ASP A 145 -0.86 -25.50 -18.13
CA ASP A 145 -1.89 -24.62 -18.69
C ASP A 145 -1.56 -23.15 -18.43
N TYR A 146 -1.73 -22.30 -19.44
CA TYR A 146 -1.40 -20.87 -19.37
C TYR A 146 -2.24 -20.13 -18.33
N LEU A 147 -3.56 -20.40 -18.24
CA LEU A 147 -4.40 -19.74 -17.25
C LEU A 147 -4.02 -20.18 -15.84
N GLU A 148 -3.73 -21.46 -15.63
CA GLU A 148 -3.28 -21.96 -14.33
C GLU A 148 -1.89 -21.41 -13.93
N ARG A 149 -0.99 -21.15 -14.90
CA ARG A 149 0.28 -20.42 -14.64
C ARG A 149 0.00 -19.00 -14.12
N LEU A 150 -0.96 -18.30 -14.73
CA LEU A 150 -1.38 -16.97 -14.29
C LEU A 150 -2.01 -17.02 -12.89
N ASP A 151 -2.89 -17.98 -12.63
CA ASP A 151 -3.60 -18.11 -11.37
C ASP A 151 -2.66 -18.51 -10.23
N ALA A 152 -1.65 -19.35 -10.49
CA ALA A 152 -0.63 -19.70 -9.51
C ALA A 152 0.18 -18.48 -9.04
N LEU A 153 0.55 -17.56 -9.95
CA LEU A 153 1.21 -16.30 -9.60
C LEU A 153 0.31 -15.43 -8.70
N ARG A 154 -0.99 -15.37 -8.99
CA ARG A 154 -1.97 -14.58 -8.23
C ARG A 154 -2.20 -15.14 -6.83
N ARG A 155 -2.34 -16.46 -6.70
CA ARG A 155 -2.45 -17.14 -5.40
C ARG A 155 -1.21 -16.92 -4.54
N TYR A 156 -0.03 -17.00 -5.13
CA TYR A 156 1.22 -16.67 -4.43
C TYR A 156 1.23 -15.21 -3.92
N GLN A 157 0.90 -14.24 -4.80
CA GLN A 157 0.84 -12.83 -4.42
C GLN A 157 -0.17 -12.58 -3.30
N ARG A 158 -1.38 -13.15 -3.39
CA ARG A 158 -2.45 -13.00 -2.38
C ARG A 158 -1.98 -13.53 -1.02
N ARG A 159 -1.34 -14.70 -0.99
CA ARG A 159 -0.77 -15.26 0.24
C ARG A 159 0.27 -14.32 0.87
N GLU A 160 1.10 -13.67 0.06
CA GLU A 160 2.08 -12.69 0.55
C GLU A 160 1.43 -11.36 0.97
N LEU A 161 0.36 -10.91 0.28
CA LEU A 161 -0.44 -9.77 0.72
C LEU A 161 -1.08 -10.01 2.08
N LEU A 162 -1.61 -11.21 2.34
CA LEU A 162 -2.13 -11.60 3.65
C LEU A 162 -1.04 -11.52 4.71
N ARG A 163 0.14 -12.09 4.45
CA ARG A 163 1.27 -12.06 5.38
C ARG A 163 1.70 -10.63 5.72
N ILE A 164 1.86 -9.77 4.71
CA ILE A 164 2.29 -8.38 4.88
C ILE A 164 1.19 -7.59 5.61
N GLY A 165 -0.07 -7.77 5.24
CA GLY A 165 -1.22 -7.11 5.85
C GLY A 165 -1.44 -7.48 7.31
N VAL A 166 -1.38 -8.76 7.65
CA VAL A 166 -1.48 -9.19 9.06
C VAL A 166 -0.27 -8.69 9.87
N SER A 167 0.93 -8.67 9.29
CA SER A 167 2.10 -8.10 9.96
C SER A 167 1.96 -6.60 10.21
N ASP A 168 1.32 -5.88 9.31
CA ASP A 168 1.05 -4.45 9.45
C ASP A 168 -0.01 -4.18 10.53
N PHE A 169 -1.17 -4.85 10.48
CA PHE A 169 -2.25 -4.64 11.47
C PHE A 169 -1.86 -5.01 12.91
N LEU A 170 -0.82 -5.82 13.08
CA LEU A 170 -0.28 -6.20 14.38
C LEU A 170 0.95 -5.37 14.79
N ASP A 171 1.23 -4.27 14.09
CA ASP A 171 2.40 -3.40 14.27
C ASP A 171 3.74 -4.14 14.25
N LEU A 172 3.80 -5.31 13.58
CA LEU A 172 5.03 -6.07 13.40
C LEU A 172 5.89 -5.47 12.28
N PHE A 173 5.26 -4.78 11.33
CA PHE A 173 5.90 -3.96 10.30
C PHE A 173 5.52 -2.50 10.47
N ASP A 174 6.52 -1.62 10.52
CA ASP A 174 6.30 -0.19 10.34
C ASP A 174 5.97 0.12 8.87
N LEU A 175 5.44 1.32 8.61
CA LEU A 175 5.07 1.76 7.26
C LEU A 175 6.22 1.58 6.24
N ARG A 176 7.47 1.81 6.67
CA ARG A 176 8.66 1.64 5.82
C ARG A 176 8.88 0.18 5.46
N ALA A 177 8.70 -0.75 6.40
CA ALA A 177 8.78 -2.18 6.14
C ALA A 177 7.67 -2.64 5.18
N VAL A 178 6.42 -2.18 5.38
CA VAL A 178 5.29 -2.47 4.48
C VAL A 178 5.59 -2.00 3.05
N PHE A 179 5.97 -0.74 2.88
CA PHE A 179 6.39 -0.20 1.58
C PHE A 179 7.49 -1.02 0.94
N SER A 180 8.50 -1.40 1.73
CA SER A 180 9.61 -2.20 1.24
C SER A 180 9.15 -3.58 0.79
N GLN A 181 8.34 -4.28 1.58
CA GLN A 181 7.86 -5.63 1.25
C GLN A 181 6.94 -5.61 0.03
N LEU A 182 5.95 -4.70 -0.04
CA LEU A 182 5.08 -4.55 -1.21
C LEU A 182 5.86 -4.22 -2.49
N SER A 183 6.84 -3.31 -2.40
CA SER A 183 7.67 -2.94 -3.54
C SER A 183 8.60 -4.08 -3.97
N ARG A 184 9.18 -4.83 -3.03
CA ARG A 184 10.02 -5.99 -3.33
C ARG A 184 9.22 -7.10 -3.98
N MET A 185 7.99 -7.36 -3.49
CA MET A 185 7.06 -8.30 -4.08
C MET A 185 6.73 -7.89 -5.52
N ALA A 186 6.31 -6.64 -5.76
CA ALA A 186 6.01 -6.17 -7.11
C ALA A 186 7.21 -6.31 -8.07
N ILE A 187 8.43 -6.03 -7.62
CA ILE A 187 9.65 -6.22 -8.43
C ILE A 187 9.89 -7.72 -8.70
N GLY A 188 9.84 -8.57 -7.68
CA GLY A 188 10.08 -10.00 -7.81
C GLY A 188 9.06 -10.67 -8.73
N MET A 189 7.79 -10.32 -8.56
CA MET A 189 6.69 -10.78 -9.43
C MET A 189 6.85 -10.27 -10.85
N THR A 190 7.24 -9.01 -11.07
CA THR A 190 7.52 -8.50 -12.42
C THR A 190 8.64 -9.30 -13.11
N ARG A 191 9.68 -9.70 -12.37
CA ARG A 191 10.75 -10.56 -12.90
C ARG A 191 10.24 -11.96 -13.27
N ALA A 192 9.43 -12.58 -12.41
CA ALA A 192 8.81 -13.88 -12.69
C ALA A 192 7.90 -13.81 -13.93
N CYS A 193 7.07 -12.77 -14.03
CA CYS A 193 6.20 -12.53 -15.19
C CYS A 193 7.01 -12.27 -16.47
N LEU A 194 8.15 -11.58 -16.40
CA LEU A 194 9.02 -11.37 -17.56
C LEU A 194 9.65 -12.69 -18.05
N ALA A 195 10.00 -13.60 -17.14
CA ALA A 195 10.48 -14.91 -17.50
C ALA A 195 9.39 -15.76 -18.18
N LEU A 196 8.16 -15.74 -17.64
CA LEU A 196 7.01 -16.37 -18.29
C LEU A 196 6.75 -15.74 -19.67
N ALA A 197 6.75 -14.41 -19.78
CA ALA A 197 6.58 -13.72 -21.06
C ALA A 197 7.65 -14.12 -22.09
N ALA A 198 8.90 -14.30 -21.65
CA ALA A 198 9.99 -14.75 -22.51
C ALA A 198 9.77 -16.19 -23.00
N GLU A 199 9.28 -17.10 -22.14
CA GLU A 199 8.91 -18.47 -22.51
C GLU A 199 7.77 -18.48 -23.53
N GLU A 200 6.66 -17.79 -23.24
CA GLU A 200 5.47 -17.75 -24.10
C GLU A 200 5.75 -17.12 -25.48
N THR A 201 6.65 -16.13 -25.53
CA THR A 201 6.95 -15.42 -26.77
C THR A 201 8.10 -16.01 -27.56
N GLY A 202 8.98 -16.80 -26.93
CA GLY A 202 10.26 -17.24 -27.47
C GLY A 202 11.31 -16.13 -27.56
N VAL A 203 11.10 -15.00 -26.89
CA VAL A 203 11.96 -13.80 -26.99
C VAL A 203 12.78 -13.62 -25.71
N SER A 204 14.11 -13.64 -25.85
CA SER A 204 15.02 -13.36 -24.74
C SER A 204 14.91 -11.92 -24.23
N ALA A 205 14.89 -11.76 -22.91
CA ALA A 205 14.87 -10.46 -22.24
C ALA A 205 16.28 -9.84 -22.04
N SER A 206 17.35 -10.43 -22.57
CA SER A 206 18.74 -10.01 -22.29
C SER A 206 19.11 -8.60 -22.80
N ASN A 207 18.37 -8.09 -23.79
CA ASN A 207 18.55 -6.75 -24.36
C ASN A 207 17.29 -5.88 -24.15
N PHE A 208 16.43 -6.26 -23.21
CA PHE A 208 15.20 -5.57 -22.82
C PHE A 208 15.27 -5.22 -21.34
N THR A 209 14.76 -4.06 -20.95
CA THR A 209 14.74 -3.64 -19.55
C THR A 209 13.39 -3.03 -19.19
N VAL A 210 12.90 -3.42 -18.02
CA VAL A 210 11.74 -2.80 -17.37
C VAL A 210 12.24 -1.80 -16.34
N LEU A 211 11.83 -0.55 -16.45
CA LEU A 211 12.01 0.45 -15.40
C LEU A 211 10.68 0.69 -14.70
N ALA A 212 10.74 0.75 -13.37
CA ALA A 212 9.68 1.26 -12.54
C ALA A 212 9.82 2.77 -12.35
N MET A 213 8.67 3.44 -12.32
CA MET A 213 8.53 4.86 -12.03
C MET A 213 7.74 5.05 -10.73
N GLY A 214 7.49 6.31 -10.36
CA GLY A 214 6.57 6.64 -9.26
C GLY A 214 6.88 5.92 -7.94
N LYS A 215 5.84 5.42 -7.28
CA LYS A 215 5.94 4.75 -5.98
C LYS A 215 6.79 3.47 -6.05
N LEU A 216 6.69 2.68 -7.12
CA LEU A 216 7.48 1.45 -7.26
C LEU A 216 8.98 1.77 -7.43
N GLY A 217 9.32 2.76 -8.26
CA GLY A 217 10.70 3.20 -8.45
C GLY A 217 11.34 3.77 -7.18
N ALA A 218 10.54 4.45 -6.36
CA ALA A 218 10.91 4.91 -5.02
C ALA A 218 10.98 3.80 -3.95
N ARG A 219 10.41 2.61 -4.23
CA ARG A 219 10.14 1.53 -3.26
C ARG A 219 9.23 1.96 -2.12
N GLU A 220 8.18 2.69 -2.47
CA GLU A 220 7.17 3.28 -1.60
C GLU A 220 5.76 2.87 -2.05
N LEU A 221 5.56 1.65 -2.58
CA LEU A 221 4.23 1.14 -2.93
C LEU A 221 3.30 1.05 -1.71
N ASN A 222 2.00 1.26 -1.97
CA ASN A 222 0.90 0.98 -1.05
C ASN A 222 0.04 -0.18 -1.62
N TYR A 223 -0.91 -0.74 -0.85
CA TYR A 223 -1.61 -1.98 -1.19
C TYR A 223 -2.30 -1.98 -2.55
N SER A 224 -3.11 -0.95 -2.84
CA SER A 224 -3.86 -0.84 -4.10
C SER A 224 -3.19 0.18 -5.04
N SER A 225 -1.86 0.13 -5.15
CA SER A 225 -1.11 1.01 -6.07
C SER A 225 -1.02 0.40 -7.48
N ASP A 226 -1.06 1.27 -8.50
CA ASP A 226 -0.63 0.88 -9.85
C ASP A 226 0.89 0.72 -9.88
N ILE A 227 1.38 -0.06 -10.84
CA ILE A 227 2.80 -0.11 -11.17
C ILE A 227 3.05 0.69 -12.45
N ASP A 228 3.74 1.83 -12.28
CA ASP A 228 4.14 2.68 -13.40
C ASP A 228 5.41 2.09 -14.05
N LEU A 229 5.31 1.62 -15.29
CA LEU A 229 6.40 0.95 -15.99
C LEU A 229 6.82 1.65 -17.28
N LEU A 230 8.11 1.53 -17.61
CA LEU A 230 8.71 1.93 -18.87
C LEU A 230 9.50 0.76 -19.44
N PHE A 231 9.56 0.67 -20.77
CA PHE A 231 10.32 -0.35 -21.46
C PHE A 231 11.36 0.26 -22.40
N ILE A 232 12.59 -0.25 -22.29
CA ILE A 232 13.70 0.09 -23.17
C ILE A 232 14.31 -1.19 -23.73
N ALA A 233 14.70 -1.16 -24.99
CA ALA A 233 15.49 -2.21 -25.62
C ALA A 233 16.71 -1.64 -26.34
N LYS A 234 17.77 -2.44 -26.51
CA LYS A 234 18.99 -1.99 -27.22
C LYS A 234 18.73 -1.59 -28.67
N GLN A 235 17.70 -2.17 -29.29
CA GLN A 235 17.32 -1.90 -30.67
C GLN A 235 15.81 -2.02 -30.82
N ALA A 236 15.24 -1.26 -31.75
CA ALA A 236 13.84 -1.42 -32.14
C ALA A 236 13.62 -2.81 -32.75
N SER A 237 12.63 -3.54 -32.26
CA SER A 237 12.28 -4.87 -32.76
C SER A 237 10.85 -5.21 -32.40
N GLU A 238 10.11 -5.79 -33.35
CA GLU A 238 8.77 -6.33 -33.11
C GLU A 238 8.77 -7.43 -32.03
N ASN A 239 9.88 -8.15 -31.86
CA ASN A 239 10.02 -9.17 -30.82
C ASN A 239 9.92 -8.55 -29.41
N TYR A 240 10.55 -7.39 -29.18
CA TYR A 240 10.44 -6.72 -27.88
C TYR A 240 9.07 -6.09 -27.66
N LEU A 241 8.38 -5.68 -28.72
CA LEU A 241 6.98 -5.27 -28.63
C LEU A 241 6.08 -6.44 -28.23
N LYS A 242 6.29 -7.63 -28.80
CA LYS A 242 5.59 -8.87 -28.44
C LYS A 242 5.84 -9.23 -26.97
N LEU A 243 7.11 -9.21 -26.54
CA LEU A 243 7.50 -9.46 -25.15
C LEU A 243 6.86 -8.48 -24.17
N ALA A 244 6.90 -7.18 -24.49
CA ALA A 244 6.29 -6.12 -23.67
C ALA A 244 4.77 -6.30 -23.51
N LYS A 245 4.06 -6.60 -24.61
CA LYS A 245 2.61 -6.86 -24.59
C LYS A 245 2.28 -8.10 -23.76
N SER A 246 3.04 -9.19 -23.93
CA SER A 246 2.87 -10.40 -23.14
C SER A 246 3.11 -10.16 -21.64
N LEU A 247 4.15 -9.40 -21.27
CA LEU A 247 4.40 -9.02 -19.88
C LEU A 247 3.22 -8.24 -19.27
N ILE A 248 2.70 -7.24 -20.00
CA ILE A 248 1.54 -6.46 -19.54
C ILE A 248 0.32 -7.38 -19.37
N ASP A 249 0.06 -8.27 -20.32
CA ASP A 249 -1.06 -9.23 -20.24
C ASP A 249 -0.95 -10.10 -19.00
N ILE A 250 0.19 -10.76 -18.80
CA ILE A 250 0.42 -11.65 -17.65
C ILE A 250 0.16 -10.94 -16.31
N ILE A 251 0.63 -9.68 -16.18
CA ILE A 251 0.48 -8.88 -14.96
C ILE A 251 -0.96 -8.39 -14.75
N SER A 252 -1.59 -7.87 -15.81
CA SER A 252 -2.83 -7.09 -15.69
C SER A 252 -4.11 -7.87 -15.99
N LYS A 253 -4.02 -9.01 -16.67
CA LYS A 253 -5.19 -9.81 -17.07
C LYS A 253 -5.98 -10.26 -15.85
N SER A 254 -7.30 -10.06 -15.90
CA SER A 254 -8.21 -10.60 -14.89
C SER A 254 -8.52 -12.07 -15.18
N THR A 255 -8.52 -12.88 -14.13
CA THR A 255 -8.74 -14.33 -14.12
C THR A 255 -9.72 -14.68 -12.98
N GLY A 256 -10.02 -15.97 -12.78
CA GLY A 256 -10.77 -16.42 -11.59
C GLY A 256 -10.06 -16.04 -10.29
N ASP A 257 -8.72 -16.02 -10.30
CA ASP A 257 -7.89 -15.57 -9.19
C ASP A 257 -7.53 -14.07 -9.25
N GLY A 258 -8.29 -13.26 -10.01
CA GLY A 258 -8.10 -11.81 -10.10
C GLY A 258 -6.93 -11.40 -11.00
N PHE A 259 -6.19 -10.37 -10.60
CA PHE A 259 -5.05 -9.80 -11.35
C PHE A 259 -3.87 -9.55 -10.40
N LEU A 260 -2.63 -9.46 -10.93
CA LEU A 260 -1.46 -9.14 -10.11
C LEU A 260 -1.38 -7.64 -9.81
N TYR A 261 -1.27 -6.83 -10.87
CA TYR A 261 -1.20 -5.39 -10.75
C TYR A 261 -1.89 -4.71 -11.92
N ARG A 262 -2.45 -3.54 -11.66
CA ARG A 262 -2.76 -2.57 -12.72
C ARG A 262 -1.44 -1.96 -13.20
N VAL A 263 -1.22 -1.97 -14.51
CA VAL A 263 0.01 -1.45 -15.13
C VAL A 263 -0.30 -0.10 -15.78
N ASP A 264 0.49 0.92 -15.43
CA ASP A 264 0.43 2.23 -16.07
C ASP A 264 1.68 2.47 -16.93
N MET A 265 1.47 2.69 -18.22
CA MET A 265 2.52 2.96 -19.21
C MET A 265 2.54 4.43 -19.67
N ARG A 266 1.74 5.31 -19.07
CA ARG A 266 1.52 6.69 -19.55
C ARG A 266 2.71 7.62 -19.36
N LEU A 267 3.66 7.25 -18.51
CA LEU A 267 4.91 8.00 -18.28
C LEU A 267 5.97 7.79 -19.36
N ARG A 268 5.70 6.97 -20.39
CA ARG A 268 6.64 6.76 -21.49
C ARG A 268 6.71 7.98 -22.41
N PRO A 269 7.79 8.16 -23.19
CA PRO A 269 7.92 9.26 -24.14
C PRO A 269 6.68 9.40 -25.01
N TRP A 270 6.14 10.62 -25.14
CA TRP A 270 4.88 10.92 -25.85
C TRP A 270 3.62 10.23 -25.28
N GLY A 271 3.68 9.70 -24.07
CA GLY A 271 2.54 9.10 -23.37
C GLY A 271 1.86 8.01 -24.19
N HIS A 272 0.54 8.11 -24.36
CA HIS A 272 -0.25 7.12 -25.09
C HIS A 272 0.16 6.98 -26.57
N ASP A 273 0.58 8.07 -27.19
CA ASP A 273 0.88 8.13 -28.63
C ASP A 273 2.31 7.69 -28.95
N GLY A 274 3.13 7.48 -27.91
CA GLY A 274 4.49 7.00 -28.06
C GLY A 274 4.63 5.48 -28.14
N PRO A 275 5.77 5.01 -28.69
CA PRO A 275 6.05 3.58 -28.79
C PRO A 275 6.10 2.94 -27.39
N LEU A 276 5.53 1.73 -27.27
CA LEU A 276 5.52 0.98 -26.01
C LEU A 276 6.95 0.60 -25.55
N VAL A 277 7.84 0.34 -26.50
CA VAL A 277 9.26 0.03 -26.29
C VAL A 277 10.07 0.97 -27.16
N THR A 278 11.05 1.65 -26.58
CA THR A 278 11.95 2.56 -27.31
C THR A 278 13.41 2.24 -27.03
N THR A 279 14.33 2.84 -27.78
CA THR A 279 15.78 2.66 -27.58
C THR A 279 16.34 3.71 -26.61
N LEU A 280 17.59 3.51 -26.19
CA LEU A 280 18.31 4.48 -25.37
C LEU A 280 18.38 5.84 -26.07
N GLU A 281 18.74 5.86 -27.36
CA GLU A 281 18.82 7.07 -28.17
C GLU A 281 17.45 7.74 -28.31
N GLY A 282 16.38 6.95 -28.42
CA GLY A 282 15.01 7.44 -28.47
C GLY A 282 14.63 8.19 -27.19
N TYR A 283 14.91 7.60 -26.02
CA TYR A 283 14.71 8.27 -24.73
C TYR A 283 15.54 9.55 -24.61
N LEU A 284 16.84 9.50 -24.93
CA LEU A 284 17.72 10.66 -24.80
C LEU A 284 17.29 11.80 -25.73
N ARG A 285 16.90 11.49 -26.95
CA ARG A 285 16.36 12.48 -27.89
C ARG A 285 15.12 13.15 -27.31
N TYR A 286 14.18 12.35 -26.81
CA TYR A 286 12.95 12.87 -26.20
C TYR A 286 13.23 13.79 -25.00
N TYR A 287 14.06 13.34 -24.06
CA TYR A 287 14.38 14.12 -22.86
C TYR A 287 15.14 15.41 -23.14
N LYS A 288 15.93 15.44 -24.23
CA LYS A 288 16.63 16.65 -24.69
C LYS A 288 15.71 17.66 -25.38
N GLN A 289 14.73 17.18 -26.14
CA GLN A 289 14.00 18.02 -27.11
C GLN A 289 12.55 18.29 -26.74
N SER A 290 11.91 17.44 -25.93
CA SER A 290 10.45 17.44 -25.80
C SER A 290 9.93 17.17 -24.40
N ALA A 291 10.71 16.56 -23.51
CA ALA A 291 10.23 16.22 -22.17
C ALA A 291 9.86 17.45 -21.35
N LEU A 292 8.64 17.42 -20.81
CA LEU A 292 8.10 18.45 -19.94
C LEU A 292 8.70 18.35 -18.52
N LEU A 293 8.61 19.44 -17.75
CA LEU A 293 9.12 19.49 -16.37
C LEU A 293 8.58 18.35 -15.50
N TRP A 294 7.30 18.02 -15.62
CA TRP A 294 6.66 16.97 -14.82
C TRP A 294 7.17 15.57 -15.16
N GLU A 295 7.58 15.34 -16.41
CA GLU A 295 8.18 14.07 -16.85
C GLU A 295 9.59 13.93 -16.27
N LYS A 296 10.36 15.03 -16.29
CA LYS A 296 11.67 15.09 -15.64
C LYS A 296 11.57 14.87 -14.13
N GLN A 297 10.58 15.49 -13.49
CA GLN A 297 10.25 15.27 -12.07
C GLN A 297 9.89 13.81 -11.78
N ALA A 298 9.06 13.19 -12.62
CA ALA A 298 8.70 11.77 -12.47
C ALA A 298 9.92 10.85 -12.64
N PHE A 299 10.83 11.19 -13.55
CA PHE A 299 12.05 10.41 -13.83
C PHE A 299 13.07 10.40 -12.69
N LEU A 300 12.99 11.34 -11.71
CA LEU A 300 13.75 11.23 -10.47
C LEU A 300 13.55 9.90 -9.75
N LYS A 301 12.37 9.28 -9.90
CA LYS A 301 12.03 8.00 -9.27
C LYS A 301 12.36 6.79 -10.16
N ALA A 302 12.86 6.97 -11.39
CA ALA A 302 13.12 5.89 -12.34
C ALA A 302 14.12 4.84 -11.79
N ARG A 303 13.77 3.56 -11.89
CA ARG A 303 14.56 2.44 -11.39
C ARG A 303 14.45 1.23 -12.30
N PRO A 304 15.55 0.66 -12.84
CA PRO A 304 15.54 -0.65 -13.47
C PRO A 304 15.14 -1.75 -12.48
N ILE A 305 14.16 -2.57 -12.85
CA ILE A 305 13.60 -3.61 -11.96
C ILE A 305 13.64 -5.03 -12.54
N ALA A 306 13.59 -5.20 -13.87
CA ALA A 306 13.65 -6.50 -14.53
C ALA A 306 14.35 -6.42 -15.91
N GLY A 307 14.78 -7.57 -16.43
CA GLY A 307 15.56 -7.66 -17.67
C GLY A 307 17.01 -7.24 -17.45
N ASN A 308 17.60 -6.53 -18.42
CA ASN A 308 18.98 -6.04 -18.34
C ASN A 308 19.08 -4.80 -17.44
N LEU A 309 19.33 -5.00 -16.15
CA LEU A 309 19.38 -3.91 -15.17
C LEU A 309 20.51 -2.91 -15.45
N ALA A 310 21.67 -3.39 -15.91
CA ALA A 310 22.82 -2.54 -16.22
C ALA A 310 22.51 -1.55 -17.34
N PHE A 311 21.82 -2.02 -18.39
CA PHE A 311 21.37 -1.17 -19.50
C PHE A 311 20.32 -0.13 -19.07
N GLY A 312 19.43 -0.47 -18.13
CA GLY A 312 18.51 0.52 -17.57
C GLY A 312 19.22 1.58 -16.72
N GLU A 313 20.29 1.22 -16.00
CA GLU A 313 21.10 2.18 -15.24
C GLU A 313 21.94 3.07 -16.16
N GLU A 314 22.31 2.59 -17.35
CA GLU A 314 22.91 3.41 -18.41
C GLU A 314 21.94 4.52 -18.84
N LEU A 315 20.71 4.16 -19.25
CA LEU A 315 19.66 5.14 -19.58
C LEU A 315 19.49 6.17 -18.46
N ARG A 316 19.37 5.72 -17.21
CA ARG A 316 19.15 6.61 -16.08
C ARG A 316 20.29 7.62 -15.93
N ARG A 317 21.54 7.15 -16.06
CA ARG A 317 22.74 7.98 -15.92
C ARG A 317 22.86 9.01 -17.04
N ASP A 318 22.44 8.66 -18.25
CA ASP A 318 22.51 9.54 -19.41
C ASP A 318 21.39 10.59 -19.44
N VAL A 319 20.22 10.25 -18.88
CA VAL A 319 19.11 11.22 -18.69
C VAL A 319 19.38 12.16 -17.52
N GLU A 320 20.12 11.71 -16.49
CA GLU A 320 20.34 12.43 -15.23
C GLU A 320 20.76 13.92 -15.42
N PRO A 321 21.74 14.28 -16.28
CA PRO A 321 22.13 15.68 -16.47
C PRO A 321 21.00 16.58 -17.01
N LEU A 322 20.04 16.00 -17.74
CA LEU A 322 18.92 16.73 -18.35
C LEU A 322 17.82 17.08 -17.34
N LEU A 323 17.83 16.44 -16.16
CA LEU A 323 16.86 16.67 -15.09
C LEU A 323 17.20 17.94 -14.29
N PHE A 324 18.50 18.21 -14.11
CA PHE A 324 19.01 19.27 -13.24
C PHE A 324 19.40 20.56 -13.98
N SER A 325 19.00 20.71 -15.24
CA SER A 325 19.34 21.86 -16.07
C SER A 325 18.30 22.99 -16.03
N ILE A 326 17.24 22.86 -15.23
CA ILE A 326 16.11 23.79 -15.20
C ILE A 326 16.32 24.82 -14.08
N PRO A 327 16.18 26.12 -14.35
CA PRO A 327 16.26 27.16 -13.33
C PRO A 327 15.29 26.93 -12.16
N ALA A 328 15.71 27.24 -10.94
CA ALA A 328 14.93 26.97 -9.73
C ALA A 328 13.56 27.65 -9.73
N ASP A 329 13.48 28.87 -10.24
CA ASP A 329 12.22 29.61 -10.33
C ASP A 329 11.23 28.95 -11.30
N GLU A 330 11.71 28.40 -12.41
CA GLU A 330 10.89 27.66 -13.38
C GLU A 330 10.40 26.32 -12.81
N VAL A 331 11.27 25.57 -12.13
CA VAL A 331 10.89 24.33 -11.43
C VAL A 331 9.75 24.61 -10.44
N ARG A 332 9.94 25.63 -9.60
CA ARG A 332 8.98 26.03 -8.58
C ARG A 332 7.64 26.42 -9.20
N ALA A 333 7.64 27.36 -10.15
CA ALA A 333 6.43 27.86 -10.80
C ALA A 333 5.67 26.75 -11.54
N GLY A 334 6.39 25.86 -12.24
CA GLY A 334 5.79 24.74 -12.95
C GLY A 334 5.12 23.74 -12.01
N ILE A 335 5.78 23.35 -10.91
CA ILE A 335 5.20 22.45 -9.90
C ILE A 335 3.98 23.08 -9.23
N PHE A 336 4.06 24.37 -8.88
CA PHE A 336 2.92 25.09 -8.30
C PHE A 336 1.71 25.12 -9.23
N SER A 337 1.92 25.47 -10.51
CA SER A 337 0.86 25.51 -11.52
C SER A 337 0.18 24.14 -11.73
N MET A 338 0.95 23.06 -11.70
CA MET A 338 0.38 21.71 -11.76
C MET A 338 -0.47 21.39 -10.53
N LYS A 339 -0.04 21.82 -9.35
CA LYS A 339 -0.78 21.61 -8.12
C LYS A 339 -2.11 22.36 -8.14
N GLN A 340 -2.10 23.63 -8.57
CA GLN A 340 -3.31 24.44 -8.69
C GLN A 340 -4.34 23.79 -9.62
N ARG A 341 -3.92 23.38 -10.83
CA ARG A 341 -4.79 22.66 -11.76
C ARG A 341 -5.38 21.37 -11.18
N THR A 342 -4.59 20.64 -10.39
CA THR A 342 -5.05 19.43 -9.71
C THR A 342 -6.11 19.75 -8.65
N GLU A 343 -5.91 20.80 -7.86
CA GLU A 343 -6.87 21.24 -6.83
C GLU A 343 -8.16 21.80 -7.45
N GLU A 344 -8.06 22.59 -8.51
CA GLU A 344 -9.21 23.11 -9.27
C GLU A 344 -10.07 21.96 -9.82
N PHE A 345 -9.44 20.95 -10.43
CA PHE A 345 -10.15 19.77 -10.91
C PHE A 345 -10.88 19.02 -9.78
N LEU A 346 -10.29 18.91 -8.58
CA LEU A 346 -10.95 18.30 -7.43
C LEU A 346 -12.18 19.11 -6.99
N LEU A 347 -12.07 20.43 -6.97
CA LEU A 347 -13.18 21.33 -6.63
C LEU A 347 -14.34 21.22 -7.64
N GLU A 348 -14.04 21.17 -8.93
CA GLU A 348 -15.04 20.94 -9.99
C GLU A 348 -15.77 19.61 -9.84
N LYS A 349 -15.11 18.58 -9.30
CA LYS A 349 -15.71 17.28 -8.96
C LYS A 349 -16.40 17.27 -7.60
N GLY A 350 -16.55 18.41 -6.93
CA GLY A 350 -17.20 18.54 -5.62
C GLY A 350 -16.37 18.00 -4.45
N ARG A 351 -15.09 17.68 -4.66
CA ARG A 351 -14.19 17.12 -3.62
C ARG A 351 -13.48 18.26 -2.88
N LYS A 352 -14.19 18.87 -1.93
CA LYS A 352 -13.72 20.03 -1.16
C LYS A 352 -12.84 19.69 0.04
N TRP A 353 -12.99 18.49 0.61
CA TRP A 353 -12.30 18.07 1.83
C TRP A 353 -11.99 16.57 1.80
N GLY A 354 -11.00 16.15 2.59
CA GLY A 354 -10.71 14.73 2.84
C GLY A 354 -9.94 14.01 1.72
N GLU A 355 -9.48 14.70 0.68
CA GLU A 355 -8.58 14.11 -0.32
C GLU A 355 -7.13 14.12 0.22
N VAL A 356 -6.64 12.95 0.62
CA VAL A 356 -5.36 12.79 1.32
C VAL A 356 -4.13 12.79 0.41
N LYS A 357 -4.31 12.53 -0.89
CA LYS A 357 -3.23 12.34 -1.86
C LYS A 357 -2.94 13.56 -2.71
N LEU A 358 -3.98 14.18 -3.25
CA LEU A 358 -4.00 15.25 -4.24
C LEU A 358 -4.59 16.56 -3.69
N GLY A 359 -5.29 16.55 -2.54
CA GLY A 359 -5.87 17.74 -1.91
C GLY A 359 -4.82 18.74 -1.37
N ALA A 360 -5.26 19.80 -0.71
CA ALA A 360 -4.36 20.74 -0.03
C ALA A 360 -3.78 20.10 1.24
N GLY A 361 -2.48 20.27 1.50
CA GLY A 361 -1.83 19.65 2.66
C GLY A 361 -1.68 18.14 2.53
N SER A 362 -1.50 17.64 1.32
CA SER A 362 -1.60 16.21 0.99
C SER A 362 -0.26 15.50 0.84
N ILE A 363 -0.30 14.19 0.57
CA ILE A 363 0.88 13.40 0.18
C ILE A 363 1.62 14.07 -0.99
N ARG A 364 0.89 14.58 -1.98
CA ARG A 364 1.48 15.24 -3.15
C ARG A 364 2.20 16.53 -2.79
N ASP A 365 1.72 17.28 -1.79
CA ASP A 365 2.41 18.49 -1.32
C ASP A 365 3.81 18.15 -0.80
N VAL A 366 3.93 17.10 0.02
CA VAL A 366 5.25 16.62 0.50
C VAL A 366 6.14 16.20 -0.67
N GLU A 367 5.61 15.39 -1.59
CA GLU A 367 6.38 14.93 -2.75
C GLU A 367 6.86 16.09 -3.61
N PHE A 368 6.02 17.10 -3.81
CA PHE A 368 6.34 18.29 -4.61
C PHE A 368 7.37 19.19 -3.94
N VAL A 369 7.30 19.40 -2.62
CA VAL A 369 8.35 20.11 -1.88
C VAL A 369 9.69 19.39 -2.04
N VAL A 370 9.71 18.09 -1.76
CA VAL A 370 10.94 17.28 -1.84
C VAL A 370 11.50 17.28 -3.26
N GLN A 371 10.69 16.99 -4.27
CA GLN A 371 11.15 16.89 -5.66
C GLN A 371 11.55 18.24 -6.24
N SER A 372 10.89 19.34 -5.88
CA SER A 372 11.30 20.70 -6.26
C SER A 372 12.72 21.00 -5.78
N LEU A 373 13.01 20.68 -4.52
CA LEU A 373 14.35 20.84 -3.95
C LEU A 373 15.37 19.89 -4.58
N GLN A 374 14.99 18.66 -4.91
CA GLN A 374 15.90 17.72 -5.60
C GLN A 374 16.27 18.19 -7.01
N LEU A 375 15.30 18.67 -7.81
CA LEU A 375 15.55 19.16 -9.16
C LEU A 375 16.50 20.36 -9.21
N THR A 376 16.59 21.11 -8.11
CA THR A 376 17.47 22.28 -7.96
C THR A 376 18.78 21.96 -7.24
N HIS A 377 18.91 20.78 -6.62
CA HIS A 377 20.07 20.36 -5.83
C HIS A 377 20.48 18.93 -6.17
N SER A 378 21.37 18.79 -7.15
CA SER A 378 21.81 17.50 -7.70
C SER A 378 22.57 16.59 -6.71
N SER A 379 22.89 17.05 -5.50
CA SER A 379 23.47 16.24 -4.44
C SER A 379 22.46 15.27 -3.81
N ILE A 380 21.16 15.54 -3.90
CA ILE A 380 20.09 14.77 -3.25
C ILE A 380 19.45 13.79 -4.24
N ARG A 381 20.10 12.64 -4.45
CA ARG A 381 19.73 11.69 -5.52
C ARG A 381 18.89 10.48 -5.08
N THR A 382 18.48 10.44 -3.82
CA THR A 382 17.62 9.33 -3.36
C THR A 382 16.22 9.42 -4.00
N ARG A 383 15.64 8.26 -4.33
CA ARG A 383 14.32 8.17 -4.99
C ARG A 383 13.16 8.19 -3.99
N SER A 384 13.43 7.78 -2.75
CA SER A 384 12.44 7.68 -1.67
C SER A 384 12.27 9.05 -1.02
N THR A 385 11.02 9.49 -0.91
CA THR A 385 10.63 10.75 -0.25
C THR A 385 11.12 10.75 1.21
N LEU A 386 10.85 9.68 1.96
CA LEU A 386 11.25 9.58 3.38
C LEU A 386 12.77 9.53 3.59
N LYS A 387 13.54 9.13 2.57
CA LYS A 387 15.00 9.20 2.61
C LYS A 387 15.54 10.56 2.16
N ALA A 388 14.82 11.29 1.33
CA ALA A 388 15.23 12.60 0.83
C ALA A 388 15.12 13.67 1.92
N ILE A 389 14.04 13.66 2.71
CA ILE A 389 13.79 14.65 3.76
C ILE A 389 14.99 14.85 4.72
N PRO A 390 15.58 13.80 5.34
CA PRO A 390 16.75 13.99 6.20
C PRO A 390 17.97 14.52 5.43
N GLN A 391 18.17 14.13 4.16
CA GLN A 391 19.27 14.66 3.35
C GLN A 391 19.09 16.15 3.02
N LEU A 392 17.85 16.59 2.78
CA LEU A 392 17.51 18.01 2.57
C LEU A 392 17.80 18.83 3.83
N ARG A 393 17.47 18.30 5.01
CA ARG A 393 17.79 18.92 6.31
C ARG A 393 19.29 19.02 6.52
N ASP A 394 20.04 17.93 6.28
CA ASP A 394 21.48 17.90 6.50
C ASP A 394 22.23 18.85 5.54
N ALA A 395 21.68 19.06 4.34
CA ALA A 395 22.10 20.07 3.38
C ALA A 395 21.63 21.50 3.71
N LYS A 396 20.91 21.70 4.83
CA LYS A 396 20.33 22.98 5.28
C LYS A 396 19.35 23.62 4.28
N LEU A 397 18.70 22.81 3.45
CA LEU A 397 17.67 23.26 2.49
C LEU A 397 16.29 23.41 3.14
N ILE A 398 16.08 22.68 4.24
CA ILE A 398 14.90 22.78 5.11
C ILE A 398 15.35 22.82 6.58
N THR A 399 14.54 23.41 7.45
CA THR A 399 14.82 23.43 8.88
C THR A 399 14.59 22.03 9.52
N PRO A 400 15.17 21.76 10.70
CA PRO A 400 14.89 20.54 11.44
C PRO A 400 13.41 20.35 11.75
N GLU A 401 12.69 21.43 12.03
CA GLU A 401 11.25 21.43 12.30
C GLU A 401 10.44 21.05 11.06
N GLU A 402 10.74 21.65 9.91
CA GLU A 402 10.08 21.33 8.64
C GLU A 402 10.33 19.89 8.23
N ALA A 403 11.56 19.40 8.43
CA ALA A 403 11.90 18.00 8.18
C ALA A 403 11.06 17.03 9.03
N ARG A 404 10.81 17.39 10.30
CA ARG A 404 9.93 16.63 11.18
C ARG A 404 8.48 16.68 10.70
N ILE A 405 7.93 17.87 10.42
CA ILE A 405 6.56 18.06 9.94
C ILE A 405 6.32 17.29 8.62
N LEU A 406 7.25 17.35 7.66
CA LEU A 406 7.17 16.62 6.40
C LEU A 406 7.25 15.11 6.61
N THR A 407 8.11 14.64 7.52
CA THR A 407 8.25 13.19 7.81
C THR A 407 7.00 12.64 8.47
N ASP A 408 6.58 13.27 9.58
CA ASP A 408 5.42 12.83 10.37
C ASP A 408 4.14 12.92 9.54
N GLY A 409 3.97 14.02 8.81
CA GLY A 409 2.82 14.21 7.93
C GLY A 409 2.76 13.25 6.76
N TYR A 410 3.91 12.95 6.14
CA TYR A 410 3.96 11.94 5.09
C TYR A 410 3.61 10.56 5.63
N ILE A 411 4.17 10.16 6.77
CA ILE A 411 3.84 8.87 7.39
C ILE A 411 2.34 8.82 7.72
N PHE A 412 1.81 9.84 8.39
CA PHE A 412 0.40 9.91 8.78
C PHE A 412 -0.55 9.80 7.58
N LEU A 413 -0.38 10.63 6.55
CA LEU A 413 -1.24 10.60 5.37
C LEU A 413 -1.10 9.32 4.55
N ARG A 414 0.11 8.74 4.49
CA ARG A 414 0.31 7.45 3.83
C ARG A 414 -0.28 6.29 4.61
N THR A 415 -0.31 6.34 5.94
CA THR A 415 -1.02 5.38 6.78
C THR A 415 -2.53 5.50 6.58
N ILE A 416 -3.08 6.72 6.47
CA ILE A 416 -4.49 6.90 6.08
C ILE A 416 -4.77 6.30 4.69
N GLU A 417 -3.96 6.64 3.68
CA GLU A 417 -4.07 6.07 2.32
C GLU A 417 -4.04 4.54 2.37
N HIS A 418 -3.18 3.96 3.19
CA HIS A 418 -3.08 2.53 3.39
C HIS A 418 -4.41 1.94 3.89
N TYR A 419 -4.93 2.41 5.03
CA TYR A 419 -6.16 1.86 5.61
C TYR A 419 -7.39 2.06 4.72
N LEU A 420 -7.44 3.17 3.96
CA LEU A 420 -8.47 3.37 2.94
C LEU A 420 -8.39 2.33 1.81
N GLN A 421 -7.19 1.93 1.41
CA GLN A 421 -6.98 1.00 0.31
C GLN A 421 -7.15 -0.47 0.73
N ILE A 422 -6.58 -0.87 1.86
CA ILE A 422 -6.50 -2.29 2.26
C ILE A 422 -7.84 -2.86 2.73
N THR A 423 -8.79 -2.00 3.14
CA THR A 423 -10.13 -2.45 3.57
C THR A 423 -10.79 -3.27 2.46
N ASP A 424 -10.92 -2.70 1.25
CA ASP A 424 -11.63 -3.31 0.12
C ASP A 424 -10.74 -3.49 -1.14
N TYR A 425 -9.43 -3.32 -0.99
CA TYR A 425 -8.44 -3.33 -2.07
C TYR A 425 -8.70 -2.30 -3.19
N GLN A 426 -9.28 -1.14 -2.85
CA GLN A 426 -9.67 -0.10 -3.81
C GLN A 426 -8.68 1.07 -3.86
N GLN A 427 -8.65 1.80 -4.97
CA GLN A 427 -7.87 3.05 -5.12
C GLN A 427 -8.60 4.25 -4.52
N THR A 428 -8.86 4.18 -3.21
CA THR A 428 -9.55 5.22 -2.47
C THR A 428 -8.54 6.18 -1.84
N TYR A 429 -8.75 7.47 -2.06
CA TYR A 429 -7.92 8.57 -1.53
C TYR A 429 -8.73 9.61 -0.76
N THR A 430 -10.03 9.38 -0.62
CA THR A 430 -10.95 10.31 0.02
C THR A 430 -11.44 9.71 1.32
N LEU A 431 -11.39 10.49 2.39
CA LEU A 431 -11.95 10.12 3.69
C LEU A 431 -13.46 9.85 3.57
N PRO A 432 -14.01 8.89 4.34
CA PRO A 432 -15.45 8.68 4.41
C PRO A 432 -16.18 9.95 4.85
N SER A 433 -17.37 10.20 4.29
CA SER A 433 -18.20 11.35 4.66
C SER A 433 -19.16 11.06 5.80
N ASP A 434 -19.53 9.79 6.02
CA ASP A 434 -20.42 9.41 7.11
C ASP A 434 -19.65 9.20 8.42
N VAL A 435 -20.28 9.63 9.52
CA VAL A 435 -19.67 9.64 10.86
C VAL A 435 -19.27 8.23 11.32
N HIS A 436 -20.07 7.22 10.96
CA HIS A 436 -19.82 5.85 11.37
C HIS A 436 -18.55 5.28 10.71
N SER A 437 -18.46 5.32 9.38
CA SER A 437 -17.28 4.83 8.65
C SER A 437 -16.01 5.61 9.00
N LEU A 438 -16.15 6.92 9.27
CA LEU A 438 -15.02 7.73 9.73
C LEU A 438 -14.55 7.31 11.13
N ALA A 439 -15.46 7.00 12.05
CA ALA A 439 -15.13 6.48 13.37
C ALA A 439 -14.46 5.10 13.29
N LEU A 440 -14.91 4.22 12.39
CA LEU A 440 -14.26 2.94 12.12
C LEU A 440 -12.84 3.11 11.59
N LEU A 441 -12.64 4.02 10.63
CA LEU A 441 -11.31 4.36 10.12
C LEU A 441 -10.42 4.92 11.23
N ALA A 442 -10.94 5.84 12.06
CA ALA A 442 -10.22 6.42 13.17
C ALA A 442 -9.75 5.34 14.16
N ARG A 443 -10.62 4.39 14.54
CA ARG A 443 -10.23 3.26 15.41
C ARG A 443 -9.12 2.41 14.81
N ARG A 444 -9.19 2.09 13.52
CA ARG A 444 -8.13 1.36 12.80
C ARG A 444 -6.80 2.12 12.76
N LEU A 445 -6.86 3.45 12.78
CA LEU A 445 -5.69 4.32 12.87
C LEU A 445 -5.17 4.52 14.31
N GLY A 446 -5.72 3.80 15.29
CA GLY A 446 -5.32 3.88 16.70
C GLY A 446 -5.99 4.99 17.51
N PHE A 447 -7.02 5.66 16.98
CA PHE A 447 -7.81 6.61 17.77
C PHE A 447 -8.85 5.84 18.58
N GLU A 448 -8.62 5.74 19.90
CA GLU A 448 -9.47 4.95 20.81
C GLU A 448 -10.55 5.80 21.50
N GLY A 449 -11.59 5.14 22.04
CA GLY A 449 -12.58 5.75 22.95
C GLY A 449 -13.69 6.58 22.29
N HIS A 450 -14.59 7.13 23.12
CA HIS A 450 -15.63 8.04 22.67
C HIS A 450 -14.99 9.30 22.06
N GLY A 451 -15.46 9.71 20.88
CA GLY A 451 -14.90 10.87 20.17
C GLY A 451 -13.70 10.57 19.25
N ALA A 452 -13.43 9.29 18.94
CA ALA A 452 -12.29 8.90 18.10
C ALA A 452 -12.30 9.57 16.72
N GLY A 453 -13.48 9.66 16.09
CA GLY A 453 -13.65 10.29 14.78
C GLY A 453 -13.31 11.78 14.81
N GLU A 454 -13.77 12.51 15.83
CA GLU A 454 -13.53 13.94 16.00
C GLU A 454 -12.05 14.23 16.24
N ARG A 455 -11.38 13.44 17.11
CA ARG A 455 -9.93 13.56 17.33
C ARG A 455 -9.14 13.27 16.06
N PHE A 456 -9.56 12.27 15.27
CA PHE A 456 -8.94 11.97 13.99
C PHE A 456 -9.07 13.13 13.01
N ILE A 457 -10.26 13.73 12.86
CA ILE A 457 -10.46 14.91 12.01
C ILE A 457 -9.52 16.05 12.44
N GLN A 458 -9.49 16.37 13.73
CA GLN A 458 -8.64 17.45 14.25
C GLN A 458 -7.16 17.19 13.97
N ALA A 459 -6.68 15.96 14.15
CA ALA A 459 -5.31 15.57 13.82
C ALA A 459 -5.03 15.70 12.32
N TYR A 460 -5.96 15.24 11.47
CA TYR A 460 -5.86 15.34 10.02
C TYR A 460 -5.79 16.79 9.53
N GLU A 461 -6.66 17.66 10.03
CA GLU A 461 -6.70 19.07 9.64
C GLU A 461 -5.45 19.82 10.11
N LYS A 462 -5.02 19.60 11.36
CA LYS A 462 -3.78 20.17 11.90
C LYS A 462 -2.57 19.78 11.05
N GLN A 463 -2.46 18.49 10.71
CA GLN A 463 -1.35 18.00 9.90
C GLN A 463 -1.40 18.54 8.47
N SER A 464 -2.58 18.57 7.85
CA SER A 464 -2.78 19.09 6.49
C SER A 464 -2.43 20.58 6.42
N GLN A 465 -2.86 21.38 7.39
CA GLN A 465 -2.51 22.79 7.50
C GLN A 465 -0.99 23.00 7.57
N ALA A 466 -0.30 22.25 8.42
CA ALA A 466 1.15 22.37 8.60
C ALA A 466 1.91 22.01 7.31
N LEU A 467 1.50 20.92 6.63
CA LEU A 467 2.07 20.53 5.34
C LEU A 467 1.81 21.59 4.26
N ARG A 468 0.60 22.16 4.23
CA ARG A 468 0.24 23.20 3.27
C ARG A 468 1.08 24.44 3.44
N THR A 469 1.34 24.87 4.67
CA THR A 469 2.24 26.00 4.97
C THR A 469 3.64 25.78 4.37
N ILE A 470 4.23 24.59 4.57
CA ILE A 470 5.55 24.28 4.01
C ILE A 470 5.51 24.25 2.48
N PHE A 471 4.46 23.68 1.89
CA PHE A 471 4.27 23.68 0.44
C PHE A 471 4.21 25.12 -0.12
N LEU A 472 3.43 26.00 0.48
CA LEU A 472 3.30 27.39 0.03
C LEU A 472 4.61 28.18 0.19
N LYS A 473 5.40 27.90 1.24
CA LYS A 473 6.72 28.49 1.44
C LYS A 473 7.70 28.10 0.32
N TYR A 474 7.85 26.80 0.05
CA TYR A 474 8.89 26.30 -0.86
C TYR A 474 8.47 26.28 -2.33
N VAL A 475 7.20 25.99 -2.59
CA VAL A 475 6.66 25.81 -3.94
C VAL A 475 5.78 26.99 -4.34
N GLY A 476 4.96 27.52 -3.44
CA GLY A 476 4.11 28.69 -3.71
C GLY A 476 4.85 30.04 -3.74
N ASN A 477 6.07 30.11 -3.20
CA ASN A 477 6.84 31.34 -3.00
C ASN A 477 6.08 32.43 -2.23
N GLN A 478 5.21 32.03 -1.32
CA GLN A 478 4.45 32.97 -0.48
C GLN A 478 5.23 33.22 0.81
N ALA A 479 5.24 34.47 1.28
CA ALA A 479 5.70 34.77 2.63
C ALA A 479 4.70 34.15 3.61
N VAL A 480 5.09 33.08 4.30
CA VAL A 480 4.25 32.42 5.31
C VAL A 480 4.80 32.72 6.69
N GLU A 481 3.94 33.15 7.61
CA GLU A 481 4.30 33.30 9.03
C GLU A 481 4.74 31.94 9.60
N PRO A 482 5.73 31.91 10.51
CA PRO A 482 6.21 30.66 11.09
C PRO A 482 5.08 29.92 11.81
N VAL A 483 5.00 28.59 11.59
CA VAL A 483 4.00 27.74 12.25
C VAL A 483 4.30 27.69 13.74
N VAL A 484 3.49 28.38 14.55
CA VAL A 484 3.55 28.23 16.02
C VAL A 484 2.81 26.94 16.38
N VAL A 485 3.57 25.87 16.65
CA VAL A 485 3.00 24.65 17.26
C VAL A 485 3.13 24.78 18.78
N SER A 486 2.01 24.95 19.48
CA SER A 486 1.98 24.94 20.94
C SER A 486 2.56 23.63 21.50
N PRO A 487 3.45 23.68 22.50
CA PRO A 487 4.08 22.51 23.09
C PRO A 487 3.19 21.88 24.17
N GLU A 488 2.09 21.27 23.76
CA GLU A 488 1.30 20.33 24.57
C GLU A 488 0.84 19.25 23.58
N ILE A 489 1.15 17.96 23.64
CA ILE A 489 1.17 16.99 24.75
C ILE A 489 2.18 15.89 24.36
N ALA A 490 2.98 15.43 25.32
CA ALA A 490 3.85 14.26 25.23
C ALA A 490 3.09 12.96 25.53
#